data_AF-A0A2V6NZ22-F1
#
_entry.id   AF-A0A2V6NZ22-F1
#
_cell.length_a   1.000
_cell.length_b   1.000
_cell.length_c   1.000
_cell.angle_alpha   90.00
_cell.angle_beta   90.00
_cell.angle_gamma   90.00
#
_symmetry.space_group_name_H-M   'P 1'
#
loop_
_entity.id
_entity.type
_entity.pdbx_description
1 polymer ?
#
loop_
_entity_poly.entity_id
_entity_poly.type
_entity_poly.pdbx_seq_one_letter_code
_entity_poly.pdbx_strand_id
1 'polypeptide(L)' 'MSVEIRGKLYEGKAKIVYATDKPDLIVQFFKDDATAFNAQKRGTIVGKG' A
#
# COMPACT_ATOMS: atom_id res chain seq x y z
N MET A 1 -18.92 0.95 10.98
CA MET A 1 -18.25 2.27 10.80
C MET A 1 -17.75 2.34 9.36
N SER A 2 -18.25 3.26 8.55
CA SER A 2 -17.68 3.56 7.23
C SER A 2 -16.47 4.47 7.38
N VAL A 3 -15.47 4.26 6.51
CA VAL A 3 -14.28 5.09 6.36
C VAL A 3 -14.14 5.33 4.85
N GLU A 4 -14.01 6.58 4.44
CA GLU A 4 -13.84 6.96 3.04
C GLU A 4 -12.36 7.13 2.73
N ILE A 5 -11.90 6.49 1.66
CA ILE A 5 -10.51 6.60 1.20
C ILE A 5 -10.33 7.92 0.46
N ARG A 6 -9.32 8.69 0.86
CA ARG A 6 -8.91 9.95 0.20
C ARG A 6 -7.60 9.76 -0.56
N GLY A 7 -6.84 10.84 -0.73
CA GLY A 7 -5.60 10.84 -1.51
C GLY A 7 -4.54 9.85 -1.01
N LYS A 8 -3.70 9.39 -1.95
CA LYS A 8 -2.49 8.60 -1.65
C LYS A 8 -1.49 9.47 -0.91
N LEU A 9 -1.11 9.07 0.29
CA LEU A 9 -0.11 9.75 1.10
C LEU A 9 1.31 9.29 0.73
N TYR A 10 1.48 7.98 0.55
CA TYR A 10 2.79 7.40 0.29
C TYR A 10 2.68 6.06 -0.42
N GLU A 11 3.67 5.74 -1.26
CA GLU A 11 3.81 4.43 -1.86
C GLU A 11 5.21 3.87 -1.59
N GLY A 12 5.25 2.70 -0.94
CA GLY A 12 6.45 1.93 -0.70
C GLY A 12 6.56 0.72 -1.63
N LYS A 13 7.56 -0.14 -1.35
CA LYS A 13 7.84 -1.33 -2.16
C LYS A 13 6.67 -2.32 -2.21
N ALA A 14 5.96 -2.50 -1.09
CA ALA A 14 4.91 -3.51 -0.95
C ALA A 14 3.56 -2.96 -0.50
N LYS A 15 3.47 -1.66 -0.16
CA LYS A 15 2.25 -1.07 0.41
C LYS A 15 2.01 0.33 -0.13
N ILE A 16 0.75 0.72 -0.21
CA ILE A 16 0.31 2.10 -0.43
C ILE A 16 -0.44 2.56 0.83
N VAL A 17 -0.18 3.78 1.27
CA VAL A 17 -0.89 4.41 2.38
C VAL A 17 -1.80 5.50 1.83
N TYR A 18 -3.07 5.45 2.18
CA TYR A 18 -4.08 6.45 1.83
C TYR A 18 -4.57 7.20 3.06
N ALA A 19 -4.84 8.49 2.88
CA ALA A 19 -5.58 9.29 3.85
C ALA A 19 -7.05 8.82 3.90
N THR A 20 -7.74 9.18 4.97
CA THR A 20 -9.19 8.92 5.09
C THR A 20 -9.95 10.19 5.42
N ASP A 21 -11.28 10.09 5.49
CA ASP A 21 -12.15 11.14 6.03
C ASP A 21 -11.88 11.45 7.51
N LYS A 22 -11.24 10.53 8.23
CA LYS A 22 -10.89 10.67 9.65
C LYS A 22 -9.39 10.93 9.79
N PRO A 23 -8.97 12.07 10.38
CA PRO A 23 -7.57 12.46 10.41
C PRO A 23 -6.66 11.48 11.16
N ASP A 24 -7.23 10.74 12.13
CA ASP A 24 -6.48 9.79 12.96
C ASP A 24 -6.42 8.37 12.38
N LEU A 25 -7.01 8.15 11.19
CA LEU A 25 -7.05 6.86 10.52
C LEU A 25 -6.39 6.92 9.14
N ILE A 26 -5.70 5.83 8.80
CA ILE A 26 -5.13 5.59 7.48
C ILE A 26 -5.61 4.24 6.94
N VAL A 27 -5.61 4.11 5.61
CA VAL A 27 -5.80 2.81 4.93
C VAL A 27 -4.47 2.36 4.35
N GLN A 28 -4.07 1.12 4.66
CA GLN A 28 -2.94 0.45 4.04
C GLN A 28 -3.44 -0.53 2.98
N PHE A 29 -3.06 -0.31 1.73
CA PHE A 29 -3.27 -1.27 0.65
C PHE A 29 -2.00 -2.09 0.46
N PHE A 30 -2.12 -3.41 0.51
CA PHE A 30 -1.02 -4.33 0.28
C PHE A 30 -0.96 -4.68 -1.20
N LYS A 31 0.21 -4.47 -1.80
CA LYS A 31 0.45 -4.75 -3.22
C LYS A 31 0.88 -6.20 -3.39
N ASP A 32 0.58 -6.75 -4.55
CA ASP A 32 1.15 -8.01 -5.04
C ASP A 32 2.64 -7.89 -5.42
N ASP A 33 3.21 -6.69 -5.36
CA ASP A 33 4.62 -6.42 -5.60
C ASP A 33 5.53 -7.10 -4.57
N ALA A 34 6.52 -7.84 -5.07
CA ALA A 34 7.60 -8.42 -4.31
C ALA A 34 8.94 -7.85 -4.78
N THR A 35 9.81 -7.51 -3.82
CA THR A 35 11.16 -7.01 -4.10
C THR A 35 12.19 -7.73 -3.24
N ALA A 36 13.33 -8.11 -3.82
CA ALA A 36 14.47 -8.70 -3.12
C ALA A 36 15.79 -8.01 -3.52
N PHE A 37 16.85 -8.24 -2.74
CA PHE A 37 18.22 -7.77 -3.02
C PHE A 37 18.29 -6.25 -3.27
N ASN A 38 17.85 -5.43 -2.31
CA ASN A 38 17.79 -3.96 -2.48
C ASN A 38 17.05 -3.52 -3.76
N ALA A 39 15.96 -4.23 -4.08
CA ALA A 39 15.12 -3.99 -5.24
C ALA A 39 15.78 -4.26 -6.61
N GLN A 40 16.90 -4.99 -6.63
CA GLN A 40 17.51 -5.53 -7.86
C GLN A 40 16.65 -6.62 -8.50
N LYS A 41 15.88 -7.36 -7.69
CA LYS A 41 14.86 -8.30 -8.18
C LYS A 41 13.47 -7.79 -7.81
N ARG A 42 12.60 -7.63 -8.81
CA ARG A 42 11.21 -7.20 -8.65
C ARG A 42 10.28 -8.09 -9.46
N GLY A 43 9.07 -8.30 -8.98
CA GLY A 43 8.03 -9.03 -9.68
C GLY A 43 6.70 -8.93 -8.96
N THR A 44 5.65 -9.42 -9.61
CA THR A 44 4.31 -9.49 -9.05
C THR A 44 4.02 -10.94 -8.68
N ILE A 45 3.57 -11.17 -7.44
CA ILE A 45 3.07 -12.47 -6.98
C ILE A 45 1.58 -12.29 -6.73
N VAL A 46 0.77 -12.88 -7.61
CA VAL A 46 -0.69 -12.73 -7.57
C VAL A 46 -1.23 -13.22 -6.23
N GLY A 47 -2.02 -12.39 -5.55
CA GLY A 47 -2.66 -12.71 -4.26
C GLY A 47 -1.71 -12.70 -3.06
N LYS A 48 -0.57 -12.02 -3.16
CA LYS A 48 0.37 -11.82 -2.04
C LYS A 48 -0.06 -10.65 -1.15
N GLY A 49 -0.72 -9.65 -1.74
CA GLY A 49 -1.25 -8.47 -1.05
C GLY A 49 -2.35 -8.83 -0.06
#